data_AF-A0A3D6CAF2-F1
#
_entry.id   AF-A0A3D6CAF2-F1
#
_cell.length_a   1.000
_cell.length_b   1.000
_cell.length_c   1.000
_cell.angle_alpha   90.00
_cell.angle_beta   90.00
_cell.angle_gamma   90.00
#
_symmetry.space_group_name_H-M   'P 1'
#
loop_
_entity.id
_entity.type
_entity.pdbx_description
1 polymer ?
#
loop_
_entity_poly.entity_id
_entity_poly.type
_entity_poly.pdbx_seq_one_letter_code
_entity_poly.pdbx_strand_id
1 'polypeptide(L)'
;PEHLVMPDLRGLTLDEASGRLDGLPVTVSDIRSEADRRLPFGEILRQTPAFGTRIPGGSAVALVVNNPETGLVMPAKSLTALTWIPVDVPEGFSNRHLRVVTDVFGLDLDYINTYVKPGKNINLLIPGGIKTKIRIFIDHRLVAVKTIDPWNSDTTSESWTGHFYTGDYLWE
;
A
#
# COMPACT_ATOMS: atom_id res chain seq x y z
N PRO A 1 -19.58 5.92 -29.30
CA PRO A 1 -18.54 5.61 -28.30
C PRO A 1 -17.24 6.32 -28.65
N GLU A 2 -16.68 7.07 -27.70
CA GLU A 2 -15.31 7.56 -27.86
C GLU A 2 -14.35 6.36 -27.81
N HIS A 3 -13.37 6.36 -28.70
CA HIS A 3 -12.34 5.34 -28.76
C HIS A 3 -11.02 5.99 -28.38
N LEU A 4 -10.19 5.26 -27.64
CA LEU A 4 -8.81 5.65 -27.37
C LEU A 4 -7.83 4.60 -27.88
N VAL A 5 -6.57 5.02 -27.98
CA VAL A 5 -5.46 4.11 -28.25
C VAL A 5 -4.83 3.75 -26.92
N MET A 6 -4.67 2.45 -26.66
CA MET A 6 -4.11 1.95 -25.43
C MET A 6 -2.65 2.42 -25.27
N PRO A 7 -2.30 3.12 -24.17
CA PRO A 7 -0.92 3.56 -23.91
C PRO A 7 -0.01 2.36 -23.59
N ASP A 8 1.31 2.55 -23.70
CA ASP A 8 2.29 1.57 -23.24
C ASP A 8 2.52 1.77 -21.74
N LEU A 9 2.34 0.70 -20.98
CA LEU A 9 2.46 0.63 -19.53
C LEU A 9 3.61 -0.30 -19.11
N ARG A 10 4.25 -1.01 -20.05
CA ARG A 10 5.32 -1.95 -19.74
C ARG A 10 6.53 -1.21 -19.18
N GLY A 11 7.18 -1.79 -18.18
CA GLY A 11 8.31 -1.19 -17.48
C GLY A 11 7.93 -0.07 -16.50
N LEU A 12 6.65 0.33 -16.44
CA LEU A 12 6.17 1.26 -15.41
C LEU A 12 5.85 0.48 -14.13
N THR A 13 5.97 1.15 -13.00
CA THR A 13 5.35 0.71 -11.74
C THR A 13 3.82 0.81 -11.84
N LEU A 14 3.13 0.11 -10.95
CA LEU A 14 1.67 0.18 -10.87
C LEU A 14 1.14 1.59 -10.57
N ASP A 15 1.87 2.38 -9.76
CA ASP A 15 1.51 3.75 -9.45
C ASP A 15 1.64 4.65 -10.69
N GLU A 16 2.77 4.57 -11.39
CA GLU A 16 3.00 5.31 -12.65
C GLU A 16 2.01 4.90 -13.74
N ALA A 17 1.69 3.61 -13.84
CA ALA A 17 0.68 3.13 -14.78
C ALA A 17 -0.72 3.60 -14.42
N SER A 18 -1.07 3.62 -13.12
CA SER A 18 -2.34 4.19 -12.65
C SER A 18 -2.42 5.67 -13.01
N GLY A 19 -1.35 6.44 -12.77
CA GLY A 19 -1.27 7.84 -13.18
C GLY A 19 -1.34 8.04 -14.70
N ARG A 20 -0.82 7.10 -15.50
CA ARG A 20 -0.93 7.13 -16.97
C ARG A 20 -2.34 6.84 -17.48
N LEU A 21 -3.09 6.02 -16.75
CA LEU A 21 -4.47 5.67 -17.06
C LEU A 21 -5.47 6.68 -16.49
N ASP A 22 -5.05 7.54 -15.57
CA ASP A 22 -5.90 8.56 -14.97
C ASP A 22 -6.46 9.53 -16.03
N GLY A 23 -7.73 9.88 -15.87
CA GLY A 23 -8.48 10.69 -16.83
C GLY A 23 -8.84 9.99 -18.16
N LEU A 24 -8.35 8.78 -18.44
CA LEU A 24 -8.82 7.97 -19.57
C LEU A 24 -10.09 7.21 -19.21
N PRO A 25 -11.03 6.99 -20.16
CA PRO A 25 -12.23 6.21 -19.90
C PRO A 25 -11.90 4.71 -19.93
N VAL A 26 -11.08 4.22 -19.00
CA VAL A 26 -10.72 2.80 -18.84
C VAL A 26 -10.64 2.45 -17.36
N THR A 27 -10.75 1.17 -17.03
CA THR A 27 -10.66 0.71 -15.63
C THR A 27 -9.66 -0.42 -15.50
N VAL A 28 -8.84 -0.41 -14.46
CA VAL A 28 -8.02 -1.58 -14.14
C VAL A 28 -8.93 -2.63 -13.53
N SER A 29 -8.85 -3.86 -14.05
CA SER A 29 -9.75 -4.96 -13.69
C SER A 29 -9.04 -6.02 -12.87
N ASP A 30 -8.02 -6.64 -13.45
CA ASP A 30 -7.23 -7.71 -12.86
C ASP A 30 -5.76 -7.32 -12.83
N ILE A 31 -5.10 -7.59 -11.70
CA ILE A 31 -3.66 -7.45 -11.57
C ILE A 31 -3.10 -8.77 -11.06
N ARG A 32 -2.20 -9.37 -11.84
CA ARG A 32 -1.59 -10.66 -11.54
C ARG A 32 -0.08 -10.52 -11.44
N SER A 33 0.52 -11.44 -10.71
CA SER A 33 1.97 -11.53 -10.58
C SER A 33 2.54 -12.65 -11.45
N GLU A 34 3.65 -12.34 -12.10
CA GLU A 34 4.57 -13.30 -12.72
C GLU A 34 6.00 -12.90 -12.35
N ALA A 35 6.96 -13.81 -12.51
CA ALA A 35 8.34 -13.57 -12.12
C ALA A 35 9.25 -13.64 -13.35
N ASP A 36 9.94 -12.52 -13.63
CA ASP A 36 11.10 -12.49 -14.51
C ASP A 36 12.28 -11.84 -13.76
N ARG A 37 13.23 -12.67 -13.34
CA ARG A 37 14.42 -12.23 -12.59
C ARG A 37 15.39 -11.37 -13.41
N ARG A 38 15.17 -11.22 -14.72
CA ARG A 38 15.99 -10.38 -15.60
C ARG A 38 15.52 -8.93 -15.61
N LEU A 39 14.31 -8.67 -15.11
CA LEU A 39 13.71 -7.35 -15.05
C LEU A 39 13.55 -6.89 -13.59
N PRO A 40 13.47 -5.59 -13.31
CA PRO A 40 13.19 -5.09 -11.98
C PRO A 40 11.83 -5.59 -11.47
N PHE A 41 11.76 -5.98 -10.19
CA PHE A 41 10.50 -6.31 -9.55
C PHE A 41 9.68 -5.04 -9.30
N GLY A 42 8.36 -5.16 -9.35
CA GLY A 42 7.41 -4.05 -9.21
C GLY A 42 6.98 -3.40 -10.53
N GLU A 43 7.65 -3.72 -11.64
CA GLU A 43 7.33 -3.21 -12.97
C GLU A 43 6.30 -4.09 -13.71
N ILE A 44 5.50 -3.47 -14.57
CA ILE A 44 4.55 -4.18 -15.43
C ILE A 44 5.30 -4.91 -16.54
N LEU A 45 5.12 -6.23 -16.60
CA LEU A 45 5.62 -7.09 -17.65
C LEU A 45 4.72 -7.03 -18.89
N ARG A 46 3.40 -7.08 -18.67
CA ARG A 46 2.40 -7.17 -19.73
C ARG A 46 1.13 -6.43 -19.36
N GLN A 47 0.46 -5.96 -20.39
CA GLN A 47 -0.87 -5.36 -20.31
C GLN A 47 -1.80 -6.03 -21.33
N THR A 48 -3.09 -6.04 -21.01
CA THR A 48 -4.17 -6.37 -21.94
C THR A 48 -5.25 -5.31 -21.76
N PRO A 49 -5.68 -4.60 -22.80
CA PRO A 49 -5.25 -4.66 -24.20
C PRO A 49 -3.78 -4.25 -24.42
N ALA A 50 -3.18 -4.73 -25.52
CA ALA A 50 -1.80 -4.40 -25.86
C ALA A 50 -1.65 -2.92 -26.27
N PHE A 51 -0.45 -2.36 -26.09
CA PHE A 51 -0.11 -1.02 -26.57
C PHE A 51 -0.52 -0.81 -28.04
N GLY A 52 -1.04 0.38 -28.35
CA GLY A 52 -1.46 0.75 -29.71
C GLY A 52 -2.83 0.18 -30.13
N THR A 53 -3.44 -0.68 -29.31
CA THR A 53 -4.77 -1.23 -29.60
C THR A 53 -5.82 -0.13 -29.49
N ARG A 54 -6.69 0.00 -30.51
CA ARG A 54 -7.86 0.88 -30.44
C ARG A 54 -8.96 0.21 -29.63
N ILE A 55 -9.36 0.85 -28.54
CA ILE A 55 -10.32 0.31 -27.58
C ILE A 55 -11.48 1.29 -27.38
N PRO A 56 -12.72 0.80 -27.16
CA PRO A 56 -13.83 1.67 -26.77
C PRO A 56 -13.62 2.21 -25.35
N GLY A 57 -14.14 3.41 -25.07
CA GLY A 57 -14.23 3.90 -23.69
C GLY A 57 -15.06 2.95 -22.81
N GLY A 58 -14.68 2.86 -21.53
CA GLY A 58 -15.18 1.90 -20.55
C GLY A 58 -14.45 0.54 -20.57
N SER A 59 -13.42 0.38 -21.41
CA SER A 59 -12.69 -0.89 -21.49
C SER A 59 -11.93 -1.21 -20.20
N ALA A 60 -11.92 -2.49 -19.85
CA ALA A 60 -11.12 -3.02 -18.77
C ALA A 60 -9.66 -3.28 -19.22
N VAL A 61 -8.72 -2.97 -18.33
CA VAL A 61 -7.28 -3.20 -18.49
C VAL A 61 -6.83 -4.23 -17.46
N ALA A 62 -6.18 -5.29 -17.91
CA ALA A 62 -5.54 -6.29 -17.06
C ALA A 62 -4.02 -6.13 -17.12
N LEU A 63 -3.37 -6.25 -15.97
CA LEU A 63 -1.94 -6.03 -15.81
C LEU A 63 -1.26 -7.28 -15.24
N VAL A 64 -0.07 -7.57 -15.74
CA VAL A 64 0.84 -8.57 -15.18
C VAL A 64 2.08 -7.85 -14.69
N VAL A 65 2.37 -7.96 -13.40
CA VAL A 65 3.47 -7.26 -12.72
C VAL A 65 4.56 -8.26 -12.38
N ASN A 66 5.80 -7.83 -12.52
CA ASN A 66 6.95 -8.60 -12.10
C ASN A 66 7.03 -8.65 -10.58
N ASN A 67 6.94 -9.84 -10.00
CA ASN A 67 6.97 -10.06 -8.57
C ASN A 67 7.80 -11.33 -8.26
N PRO A 68 8.53 -11.38 -7.14
CA PRO A 68 9.22 -12.60 -6.71
C PRO A 68 8.31 -13.83 -6.59
N GLU A 69 7.05 -13.62 -6.23
CA GLU A 69 6.02 -14.66 -6.10
C GLU A 69 5.08 -14.62 -7.30
N THR A 70 4.79 -15.78 -7.89
CA THR A 70 3.94 -15.90 -9.09
C THR A 70 2.54 -16.38 -8.76
N GLY A 71 1.54 -15.95 -9.52
CA GLY A 71 0.16 -16.43 -9.38
C GLY A 71 -0.65 -15.74 -8.28
N LEU A 72 -0.08 -14.74 -7.61
CA LEU A 72 -0.83 -13.82 -6.75
C LEU A 72 -1.77 -12.97 -7.58
N VAL A 73 -2.93 -12.65 -6.98
CA VAL A 73 -3.94 -11.76 -7.56
C VAL A 73 -4.12 -10.56 -6.63
N MET A 74 -3.94 -9.38 -7.20
CA MET A 74 -4.18 -8.13 -6.50
C MET A 74 -5.49 -7.51 -7.00
N PRO A 75 -6.48 -7.25 -6.13
CA PRO A 75 -7.72 -6.62 -6.56
C PRO A 75 -7.43 -5.16 -6.94
N ALA A 76 -8.01 -4.68 -8.04
CA ALA A 76 -7.73 -3.33 -8.56
C ALA A 76 -7.98 -2.21 -7.52
N LYS A 77 -8.98 -2.38 -6.64
CA LYS A 77 -9.25 -1.44 -5.54
C LYS A 77 -8.08 -1.25 -4.57
N SER A 78 -7.16 -2.21 -4.47
CA SER A 78 -5.97 -2.08 -3.63
C SER A 78 -5.05 -0.98 -4.10
N LEU A 79 -4.98 -0.71 -5.42
CA LEU A 79 -4.13 0.36 -5.98
C LEU A 79 -4.45 1.74 -5.39
N THR A 80 -5.74 2.02 -5.22
CA THR A 80 -6.24 3.31 -4.74
C THR A 80 -6.67 3.27 -3.28
N ALA A 81 -6.54 2.11 -2.62
CA ALA A 81 -6.93 1.97 -1.23
C ALA A 81 -6.04 2.83 -0.33
N LEU A 82 -6.67 3.37 0.72
CA LEU A 82 -5.98 4.07 1.79
C LEU A 82 -6.31 3.36 3.10
N THR A 83 -5.27 3.02 3.86
CA THR A 83 -5.41 2.35 5.15
C THR A 83 -5.19 3.35 6.26
N TRP A 84 -6.23 3.53 7.09
CA TRP A 84 -6.14 4.29 8.32
C TRP A 84 -5.54 3.42 9.42
N ILE A 85 -4.46 3.90 10.04
CA ILE A 85 -3.82 3.22 11.17
C ILE A 85 -3.85 4.17 12.38
N PRO A 86 -4.74 3.93 13.36
CA PRO A 86 -4.76 4.71 14.58
C PRO A 86 -3.55 4.34 15.45
N VAL A 87 -2.94 5.35 16.05
CA VAL A 87 -1.85 5.21 17.00
C VAL A 87 -2.19 6.00 18.25
N ASP A 88 -2.41 5.29 19.34
CA ASP A 88 -2.62 5.89 20.66
C ASP A 88 -1.27 6.21 21.30
N VAL A 89 -1.05 7.50 21.56
CA VAL A 89 0.13 7.97 22.27
C VAL A 89 -0.11 7.83 23.77
N PRO A 90 0.67 7.01 24.50
CA PRO A 90 0.49 6.80 25.93
C PRO A 90 0.47 8.10 26.73
N GLU A 91 -0.29 8.07 27.83
CA GLU A 91 -0.36 9.17 28.79
C GLU A 91 0.99 9.48 29.45
N GLY A 92 1.17 10.72 29.89
CA GLY A 92 2.41 11.18 30.52
C GLY A 92 2.53 12.70 30.64
N PHE A 93 3.62 13.15 31.25
CA PHE A 93 3.87 14.57 31.49
C PHE A 93 4.64 15.26 30.36
N SER A 94 5.57 14.55 29.72
CA SER A 94 6.38 15.05 28.61
C SER A 94 5.87 14.55 27.27
N ASN A 95 6.13 15.29 26.20
CA ASN A 95 5.87 14.80 24.84
C ASN A 95 6.56 13.45 24.62
N ARG A 96 5.87 12.57 23.91
CA ARG A 96 6.35 11.24 23.52
C ARG A 96 6.99 11.34 22.14
N HIS A 97 8.10 10.63 21.93
CA HIS A 97 8.73 10.56 20.61
C HIS A 97 8.03 9.50 19.78
N LEU A 98 7.24 9.91 18.80
CA LEU A 98 6.58 9.03 17.84
C LEU A 98 7.45 8.93 16.59
N ARG A 99 7.88 7.72 16.28
CA ARG A 99 8.56 7.39 15.03
C ARG A 99 7.85 6.25 14.34
N VAL A 100 7.47 6.44 13.08
CA VAL A 100 6.88 5.40 12.25
C VAL A 100 7.79 5.19 11.06
N VAL A 101 8.23 3.94 10.92
CA VAL A 101 9.09 3.52 9.82
C VAL A 101 8.28 2.62 8.90
N THR A 102 8.29 2.92 7.61
CA THR A 102 7.73 2.07 6.56
C THR A 102 8.87 1.39 5.83
N ASP A 103 8.85 0.05 5.82
CA ASP A 103 9.66 -0.75 4.90
C ASP A 103 8.85 -0.93 3.61
N VAL A 104 9.36 -0.30 2.55
CA VAL A 104 8.80 -0.37 1.20
C VAL A 104 9.90 -0.93 0.30
N PHE A 105 9.65 -2.08 -0.32
CA PHE A 105 10.65 -2.78 -1.16
C PHE A 105 12.01 -3.03 -0.47
N GLY A 106 12.03 -3.26 0.85
CA GLY A 106 13.25 -3.49 1.62
C GLY A 106 13.99 -2.20 2.03
N LEU A 107 13.39 -1.03 1.78
CA LEU A 107 13.93 0.26 2.19
C LEU A 107 13.15 0.81 3.38
N ASP A 108 13.88 1.09 4.47
CA ASP A 108 13.34 1.76 5.67
C ASP A 108 13.25 3.27 5.44
N LEU A 109 12.02 3.80 5.44
CA LEU A 109 11.73 5.22 5.34
C LEU A 109 11.04 5.73 6.61
N ASP A 110 11.50 6.86 7.15
CA ASP A 110 10.82 7.56 8.23
C ASP A 110 9.58 8.27 7.67
N TYR A 111 8.40 7.69 7.92
CA TYR A 111 7.12 8.26 7.51
C TYR A 111 6.71 9.42 8.45
N ILE A 112 6.89 9.23 9.76
CA ILE A 112 6.79 10.30 10.75
C ILE A 112 7.91 10.12 11.77
N ASN A 113 8.48 11.23 12.22
CA ASN A 113 9.51 11.26 13.25
C ASN A 113 9.39 12.59 14.01
N THR A 114 8.61 12.61 15.08
CA THR A 114 8.27 13.85 15.79
C THR A 114 7.92 13.62 17.26
N TYR A 115 7.77 14.70 18.02
CA TYR A 115 7.29 14.68 19.39
C TYR A 115 5.80 15.03 19.45
N VAL A 116 5.02 14.19 20.11
CA VAL A 116 3.55 14.32 20.20
C VAL A 116 3.14 14.47 21.66
N LYS A 117 2.10 15.28 21.91
CA LYS A 117 1.51 15.38 23.25
C LYS A 117 0.97 14.02 23.72
N PRO A 118 1.14 13.65 25.00
CA PRO A 118 0.54 12.45 25.56
C PRO A 118 -0.99 12.42 25.42
N GLY A 119 -1.58 11.22 25.39
CA GLY A 119 -3.02 11.01 25.29
C GLY A 119 -3.63 11.34 23.92
N LYS A 120 -2.79 11.66 22.91
CA LYS A 120 -3.26 11.93 21.55
C LYS A 120 -3.43 10.64 20.75
N ASN A 121 -4.54 10.55 20.03
CA ASN A 121 -4.70 9.59 18.95
C ASN A 121 -4.23 10.22 17.63
N ILE A 122 -3.31 9.54 16.95
CA ILE A 122 -2.75 9.95 15.66
C ILE A 122 -3.22 8.97 14.60
N ASN A 123 -3.89 9.47 13.57
CA ASN A 123 -4.35 8.66 12.44
C ASN A 123 -3.36 8.75 11.29
N LEU A 124 -2.67 7.65 11.00
CA LEU A 124 -1.77 7.55 9.86
C LEU A 124 -2.56 7.11 8.62
N LEU A 125 -2.26 7.71 7.48
CA LEU A 125 -2.88 7.39 6.20
C LEU A 125 -1.84 6.75 5.28
N ILE A 126 -1.89 5.43 5.15
CA ILE A 126 -0.92 4.65 4.39
C ILE A 126 -1.55 4.12 3.10
N PRO A 127 -0.96 4.38 1.92
CA PRO A 127 -1.43 3.80 0.67
C PRO A 127 -1.43 2.27 0.70
N GLY A 128 -2.50 1.68 0.17
CA GLY A 128 -2.74 0.24 0.16
C GLY A 128 -2.06 -0.50 -0.99
N GLY A 129 -1.76 0.20 -2.09
CA GLY A 129 -1.35 -0.42 -3.36
C GLY A 129 0.08 -0.97 -3.41
N ILE A 130 0.84 -0.78 -2.33
CA ILE A 130 2.23 -1.22 -2.23
C ILE A 130 2.41 -2.05 -0.97
N LYS A 131 3.05 -3.21 -1.10
CA LYS A 131 3.40 -4.06 0.04
C LYS A 131 4.31 -3.28 0.98
N THR A 132 3.81 -3.01 2.18
CA THR A 132 4.46 -2.12 3.15
C THR A 132 4.41 -2.72 4.54
N LYS A 133 5.56 -2.82 5.20
CA LYS A 133 5.63 -3.19 6.62
C LYS A 133 5.86 -1.94 7.46
N ILE A 134 4.85 -1.57 8.26
CA ILE A 134 4.88 -0.44 9.17
C ILE A 134 5.38 -0.91 10.54
N ARG A 135 6.36 -0.19 11.09
CA ARG A 135 6.82 -0.31 12.46
C ARG A 135 6.60 1.01 13.20
N ILE A 136 5.87 0.95 14.30
CA ILE A 136 5.54 2.12 15.12
C ILE A 136 6.38 2.06 16.38
N PHE A 137 7.10 3.14 16.66
CA PHE A 137 7.93 3.31 17.83
C PHE A 137 7.43 4.48 18.68
N ILE A 138 7.38 4.27 19.98
CA ILE A 138 7.13 5.32 20.97
C ILE A 138 8.28 5.32 21.96
N ASP A 139 8.94 6.47 22.10
CA ASP A 139 10.17 6.63 22.89
C ASP A 139 11.22 5.55 22.55
N HIS A 140 11.49 5.40 21.25
CA HIS A 140 12.44 4.43 20.68
C HIS A 140 12.09 2.95 20.90
N ARG A 141 10.97 2.62 21.53
CA ARG A 141 10.51 1.23 21.71
C ARG A 141 9.49 0.87 20.64
N LEU A 142 9.68 -0.29 20.00
CA LEU A 142 8.72 -0.82 19.05
C LEU A 142 7.41 -1.20 19.77
N VAL A 143 6.31 -0.57 19.41
CA VAL A 143 5.00 -0.81 20.02
C VAL A 143 4.08 -1.66 19.15
N ALA A 144 4.20 -1.52 17.82
CA ALA A 144 3.35 -2.21 16.87
C ALA A 144 4.07 -2.49 15.56
N VAL A 145 3.71 -3.60 14.94
CA VAL A 145 4.05 -3.93 13.56
C VAL A 145 2.77 -4.25 12.81
N LYS A 146 2.55 -3.57 11.69
CA LYS A 146 1.42 -3.80 10.79
C LYS A 146 1.95 -4.02 9.37
N THR A 147 1.40 -5.01 8.68
CA THR A 147 1.74 -5.25 7.27
C THR A 147 0.52 -4.97 6.41
N ILE A 148 0.71 -4.18 5.37
CA ILE A 148 -0.23 -4.02 4.26
C ILE A 148 0.35 -4.81 3.10
N ASP A 149 -0.39 -5.81 2.62
CA ASP A 149 -0.01 -6.58 1.43
C ASP A 149 -1.14 -6.51 0.40
N PRO A 150 -0.99 -5.72 -0.68
CA PRO A 150 -2.05 -5.59 -1.66
C PRO A 150 -2.30 -6.87 -2.44
N TRP A 151 -1.31 -7.77 -2.51
CA TRP A 151 -1.40 -9.05 -3.20
C TRP A 151 -2.15 -10.11 -2.40
N ASN A 152 -2.48 -9.81 -1.14
CA ASN A 152 -3.23 -10.70 -0.27
C ASN A 152 -4.16 -9.88 0.65
N SER A 153 -5.39 -9.68 0.19
CA SER A 153 -6.40 -8.87 0.89
C SER A 153 -6.79 -9.39 2.28
N ASP A 154 -6.50 -10.67 2.58
CA ASP A 154 -6.84 -11.30 3.87
C ASP A 154 -5.72 -11.18 4.92
N THR A 155 -4.58 -10.56 4.59
CA THR A 155 -3.39 -10.52 5.47
C THR A 155 -2.98 -9.13 5.94
N THR A 156 -3.95 -8.29 6.30
CA THR A 156 -3.63 -7.20 7.24
C THR A 156 -3.34 -7.84 8.61
N SER A 157 -2.10 -8.31 8.79
CA SER A 157 -1.66 -8.89 10.05
C SER A 157 -1.19 -7.75 10.96
N GLU A 158 -1.80 -7.70 12.13
CA GLU A 158 -1.42 -6.79 13.21
C GLU A 158 -0.77 -7.60 14.32
N SER A 159 0.40 -7.16 14.75
CA SER A 159 1.05 -7.70 15.94
C SER A 159 1.44 -6.55 16.85
N TRP A 160 0.86 -6.55 18.04
CA TRP A 160 1.22 -5.63 19.11
C TRP A 160 2.36 -6.26 19.91
N THR A 161 3.50 -5.57 19.98
CA THR A 161 4.70 -6.10 20.63
C THR A 161 4.82 -5.65 22.09
N GLY A 162 3.87 -4.87 22.60
CA GLY A 162 3.86 -4.35 23.96
C GLY A 162 2.59 -4.70 24.73
N HIS A 163 2.75 -5.22 25.95
CA HIS A 163 1.73 -5.08 27.00
C HIS A 163 1.59 -3.59 27.32
N PHE A 164 0.65 -2.92 26.69
CA PHE A 164 0.09 -1.69 27.23
C PHE A 164 -1.12 -2.08 28.06
N TYR A 165 -1.15 -1.59 29.31
CA TYR A 165 -2.25 -1.74 30.23
C TYR A 165 -3.56 -1.46 29.48
N THR A 166 -4.36 -2.50 29.27
CA THR A 166 -5.76 -2.34 28.97
C THR A 166 -6.37 -1.68 30.21
N GLY A 167 -6.41 -0.35 30.22
CA GLY A 167 -7.44 0.32 30.99
C GLY A 167 -8.74 -0.16 30.39
N ASP A 168 -9.45 -1.01 31.14
CA ASP A 168 -10.74 -1.56 30.79
C ASP A 168 -11.67 -0.43 30.31
N TYR A 169 -11.84 -0.31 29.00
CA TYR A 169 -13.02 0.36 28.45
C TYR A 169 -14.15 -0.66 28.49
N LEU A 170 -14.74 -0.77 29.68
CA LEU A 170 -16.10 -1.27 29.85
C LEU A 170 -17.02 -0.31 29.09
N TRP A 171 -17.68 -0.82 28.06
CA TRP A 171 -18.84 -0.14 27.48
C TRP A 171 -20.02 -0.35 28.44
N GLU A 172 -20.54 0.73 29.02
CA GLU A 172 -21.94 0.80 29.43
C GLU A 172 -22.78 1.34 28.26
#